data_AF-A0A8J7QJY9-F1
#
_entry.id   AF-A0A8J7QJY9-F1
#
_cell.length_a   1.000
_cell.length_b   1.000
_cell.length_c   1.000
_cell.angle_alpha   90.00
_cell.angle_beta   90.00
_cell.angle_gamma   90.00
#
_symmetry.space_group_name_H-M   'P 1'
#
loop_
_entity.id
_entity.type
_entity.pdbx_description
1 polymer ?
#
loop_
_entity_poly.entity_id
_entity_poly.type
_entity_poly.pdbx_seq_one_letter_code
_entity_poly.pdbx_strand_id
1 'polypeptide(L)'
;MNLSKMTLLAFATVVMNMPVASNAVNVEKHFDKELSVTVSPVKSLTGAKSQRSQTAVSDKIIDPAGTVTVYSRSSLAIEPVNDVPMETVDYGFAGVMVTGDNGDVYLKNPFCLFPTDTYLKGTITDDKISIELPQNFASVNDEDEVVELYAYLLDFSEDGTKMIPTENQTLTFVKEGESWVMTGDAILGLTLENAEWQGFGELDMRYDPVNAEAAKMPDGATPSADWILVYDGQGHSVEMAVEGDKCYLNNFFKTETGSVAPLVGTKTGNTLTFPSGQYLGIDEDNSYLTYFYACDVEYVYDEMSNSDIPVFTTHDNLIFTLNDDGSYSCSSCALFTPFTDLDSEYLWYMDLYQNPLLKENKVGDYTPAAPSVKAFQYYESMGFGYVTFDIPMLNTDGMLLDSNKLYYNVYINGDKFTLYPDEYHMLKEEITDIPYDFTDAHGGLNGDITIEGSLRTFILFSEGIESVGAQSFYVDGDKVYYSKLVEENVSGGINDVKQDTTIVEETYIDLAGRRVITPEKGVYIKRVKMADGSVKSVKVTF
;
A
#
# COMPACT_ATOMS: atom_id res chain seq x y z
N MET A 1 -20.56 19.68 -44.93
CA MET A 1 -21.06 20.35 -43.71
C MET A 1 -21.24 19.25 -42.68
N ASN A 2 -20.16 18.74 -42.10
CA ASN A 2 -19.30 19.35 -41.07
C ASN A 2 -20.09 19.73 -39.82
N LEU A 3 -20.01 18.92 -38.77
CA LEU A 3 -19.00 19.13 -37.74
C LEU A 3 -18.53 17.78 -37.18
N SER A 4 -17.21 17.62 -37.12
CA SER A 4 -16.45 16.46 -36.69
C SER A 4 -16.12 16.51 -35.20
N LYS A 5 -16.03 15.32 -34.59
CA LYS A 5 -14.98 14.88 -33.64
C LYS A 5 -14.06 16.00 -33.12
N MET A 6 -14.18 16.36 -31.84
CA MET A 6 -13.08 16.85 -31.01
C MET A 6 -13.55 17.04 -29.57
N THR A 7 -13.44 15.99 -28.76
CA THR A 7 -13.08 16.12 -27.33
C THR A 7 -12.38 14.84 -26.89
N LEU A 8 -11.26 14.54 -27.54
CA LEU A 8 -10.19 13.76 -26.92
C LEU A 8 -9.26 14.82 -26.31
N LEU A 9 -9.49 15.20 -25.05
CA LEU A 9 -8.48 15.97 -24.33
C LEU A 9 -7.62 14.94 -23.60
N ALA A 10 -6.43 14.73 -24.16
CA ALA A 10 -5.36 13.96 -23.57
C ALA A 10 -5.10 14.43 -22.13
N PHE A 11 -5.51 13.62 -21.16
CA PHE A 11 -4.80 13.57 -19.90
C PHE A 11 -3.58 12.71 -20.17
N ALA A 12 -2.45 13.39 -20.34
CA ALA A 12 -1.17 12.73 -20.26
C ALA A 12 -1.08 12.17 -18.84
N THR A 13 -1.11 10.83 -18.75
CA THR A 13 -0.61 10.09 -17.61
C THR A 13 0.79 10.59 -17.35
N VAL A 14 0.95 11.46 -16.36
CA VAL A 14 2.25 11.61 -15.73
C VAL A 14 2.28 10.48 -14.72
N VAL A 15 2.64 9.28 -15.18
CA VAL A 15 3.35 8.34 -14.31
C VAL A 15 4.64 9.08 -13.99
N MET A 16 4.66 9.84 -12.90
CA MET A 16 5.92 10.37 -12.41
C MET A 16 6.69 9.13 -11.99
N ASN A 17 7.69 8.76 -12.80
CA ASN A 17 8.81 7.95 -12.37
C ASN A 17 9.46 8.67 -11.19
N MET A 18 8.89 8.49 -10.00
CA MET A 18 9.63 8.66 -8.77
C MET A 18 10.66 7.53 -8.79
N PRO A 19 11.96 7.83 -8.66
CA PRO A 19 12.93 6.78 -8.39
C PRO A 19 12.54 6.18 -7.04
N VAL A 20 11.91 5.00 -7.10
CA VAL A 20 11.63 4.16 -5.94
C VAL A 20 12.98 3.65 -5.44
N ALA A 21 13.63 4.46 -4.61
CA ALA A 21 14.91 4.13 -4.01
C ALA A 21 14.67 3.43 -2.65
N SER A 22 14.49 2.11 -2.76
CA SER A 22 14.50 1.05 -1.73
C SER A 22 13.42 1.04 -0.62
N ASN A 23 12.49 0.08 -0.78
CA ASN A 23 12.26 -1.09 0.10
C ASN A 23 11.57 -0.91 1.45
N ALA A 24 10.25 -0.68 1.44
CA ALA A 24 9.26 -1.43 2.23
C ALA A 24 7.86 -0.99 1.79
N VAL A 25 6.97 -1.97 1.56
CA VAL A 25 5.60 -1.86 1.01
C VAL A 25 5.53 -1.57 -0.51
N ASN A 26 6.01 -2.49 -1.33
CA ASN A 26 5.59 -2.58 -2.73
C ASN A 26 4.36 -3.49 -2.82
N VAL A 27 3.18 -2.93 -2.54
CA VAL A 27 1.94 -3.47 -3.12
C VAL A 27 1.85 -2.94 -4.55
N GLU A 28 2.84 -3.23 -5.40
CA GLU A 28 2.71 -3.03 -6.84
C GLU A 28 1.79 -4.14 -7.36
N LYS A 29 0.49 -3.86 -7.34
CA LYS A 29 -0.50 -4.69 -8.03
C LYS A 29 -0.30 -4.51 -9.52
N HIS A 30 -0.11 -5.62 -10.23
CA HIS A 30 -0.01 -5.62 -11.67
C HIS A 30 -1.41 -5.55 -12.29
N PHE A 31 -1.75 -4.40 -12.87
CA PHE A 31 -2.99 -4.27 -13.62
C PHE A 31 -2.82 -4.80 -15.04
N ASP A 32 -3.56 -5.85 -15.36
CA ASP A 32 -3.42 -6.58 -16.62
C ASP A 32 -4.23 -5.94 -17.76
N LYS A 33 -5.36 -5.30 -17.42
CA LYS A 33 -6.31 -4.84 -18.43
C LYS A 33 -7.22 -3.70 -17.95
N GLU A 34 -7.26 -2.63 -18.74
CA GLU A 34 -8.28 -1.58 -18.65
C GLU A 34 -9.62 -2.06 -19.24
N LEU A 35 -10.72 -1.80 -18.54
CA LEU A 35 -12.07 -2.04 -19.05
C LEU A 35 -12.62 -0.79 -19.73
N SER A 36 -13.11 -0.95 -20.97
CA SER A 36 -13.70 0.13 -21.77
C SER A 36 -15.14 0.49 -21.34
N VAL A 37 -15.37 0.63 -20.03
CA VAL A 37 -16.68 0.94 -19.43
C VAL A 37 -16.59 2.30 -18.73
N THR A 38 -17.62 3.14 -18.90
CA THR A 38 -17.71 4.39 -18.13
C THR A 38 -18.36 4.11 -16.79
N VAL A 39 -17.67 4.46 -15.70
CA VAL A 39 -18.20 4.45 -14.34
C VAL A 39 -18.33 5.87 -13.81
N SER A 40 -19.29 6.10 -12.92
CA SER A 40 -19.44 7.35 -12.16
C SER A 40 -19.42 6.98 -10.67
N PRO A 41 -18.25 6.63 -10.14
CA PRO A 41 -18.14 6.07 -8.80
C PRO A 41 -18.52 7.11 -7.74
N VAL A 42 -19.14 6.62 -6.67
CA VAL A 42 -19.33 7.39 -5.43
C VAL A 42 -17.96 7.79 -4.87
N LYS A 43 -17.79 9.04 -4.41
CA LYS A 43 -16.47 9.58 -4.06
C LYS A 43 -15.79 8.78 -2.94
N SER A 44 -16.53 8.38 -1.92
CA SER A 44 -16.01 7.54 -0.83
C SER A 44 -15.45 6.18 -1.30
N LEU A 45 -15.81 5.73 -2.51
CA LEU A 45 -15.28 4.50 -3.13
C LEU A 45 -13.96 4.75 -3.90
N THR A 46 -13.68 5.99 -4.31
CA THR A 46 -12.51 6.34 -5.15
C THR A 46 -11.18 6.46 -4.38
N GLY A 47 -11.20 6.39 -3.05
CA GLY A 47 -10.02 6.48 -2.18
C GLY A 47 -9.94 5.38 -1.12
N ALA A 48 -10.69 4.28 -1.24
CA ALA A 48 -10.86 3.30 -0.17
C ALA A 48 -9.68 2.33 0.06
N LYS A 49 -8.44 2.69 -0.31
CA LYS A 49 -7.26 1.82 -0.08
C LYS A 49 -6.91 1.62 1.40
N SER A 50 -7.42 2.44 2.32
CA SER A 50 -6.95 2.44 3.73
C SER A 50 -8.04 2.51 4.80
N GLN A 51 -9.32 2.27 4.51
CA GLN A 51 -10.36 2.40 5.54
C GLN A 51 -11.29 1.20 5.60
N ARG A 52 -10.89 0.19 6.40
CA ARG A 52 -11.75 -0.92 6.86
C ARG A 52 -13.00 -0.50 7.63
N SER A 53 -13.15 0.78 7.99
CA SER A 53 -14.31 1.24 8.75
C SER A 53 -14.95 2.48 8.14
N GLN A 54 -15.79 2.27 7.14
CA GLN A 54 -16.89 3.19 6.86
C GLN A 54 -18.14 2.38 6.62
N THR A 55 -18.78 1.89 7.68
CA THR A 55 -20.11 1.28 7.57
C THR A 55 -21.00 1.81 8.68
N ALA A 56 -22.10 2.46 8.31
CA ALA A 56 -23.23 2.65 9.19
C ALA A 56 -23.97 1.29 9.30
N VAL A 57 -23.59 0.48 10.30
CA VAL A 57 -24.09 -0.89 10.47
C VAL A 57 -25.41 -0.88 11.22
N SER A 58 -26.52 -0.82 10.49
CA SER A 58 -27.75 -1.45 10.94
C SER A 58 -28.26 -2.35 9.82
N ASP A 59 -28.35 -3.65 10.10
CA ASP A 59 -28.96 -4.71 9.26
C ASP A 59 -28.05 -5.53 8.33
N LYS A 60 -26.72 -5.38 8.37
CA LYS A 60 -25.77 -6.23 7.61
C LYS A 60 -25.27 -7.44 8.42
N ILE A 61 -24.95 -8.55 7.74
CA ILE A 61 -24.40 -9.75 8.38
C ILE A 61 -22.92 -9.49 8.69
N ILE A 62 -22.54 -9.50 9.97
CA ILE A 62 -21.18 -9.21 10.45
C ILE A 62 -20.60 -10.32 11.35
N ASP A 63 -21.45 -11.19 11.89
CA ASP A 63 -21.03 -12.30 12.78
C ASP A 63 -22.02 -13.47 12.66
N PRO A 64 -22.03 -14.18 11.52
CA PRO A 64 -22.90 -15.33 11.34
C PRO A 64 -22.45 -16.50 12.25
N ALA A 65 -23.41 -17.16 12.89
CA ALA A 65 -23.12 -18.35 13.68
C ALA A 65 -22.77 -19.55 12.78
N GLY A 66 -21.68 -20.25 13.07
CA GLY A 66 -21.30 -21.47 12.37
C GLY A 66 -19.83 -21.84 12.57
N THR A 67 -19.36 -22.79 11.76
CA THR A 67 -17.95 -23.17 11.70
C THR A 67 -17.21 -22.27 10.72
N VAL A 68 -16.18 -21.59 11.19
CA VAL A 68 -15.32 -20.72 10.39
C VAL A 68 -14.22 -21.56 9.72
N THR A 69 -14.07 -21.41 8.40
CA THR A 69 -12.98 -21.99 7.62
C THR A 69 -12.29 -20.88 6.83
N VAL A 70 -10.96 -20.88 6.83
CA VAL A 70 -10.13 -19.96 6.06
C VAL A 70 -9.57 -20.67 4.84
N TYR A 71 -9.66 -20.00 3.70
CA TYR A 71 -9.13 -20.42 2.42
C TYR A 71 -8.13 -19.39 1.89
N SER A 72 -7.19 -19.84 1.07
CA SER A 72 -6.44 -18.96 0.18
C SER A 72 -7.35 -18.66 -1.00
N ARG A 73 -7.80 -17.41 -1.10
CA ARG A 73 -8.62 -16.96 -2.22
C ARG A 73 -7.72 -16.39 -3.31
N SER A 74 -7.99 -16.79 -4.54
CA SER A 74 -7.51 -16.11 -5.73
C SER A 74 -8.68 -15.72 -6.63
N SER A 75 -8.50 -14.66 -7.41
CA SER A 75 -9.49 -14.16 -8.36
C SER A 75 -8.82 -13.27 -9.41
N LEU A 76 -9.55 -13.03 -10.50
CA LEU A 76 -9.33 -11.84 -11.31
C LEU A 76 -10.24 -10.75 -10.74
N ALA A 77 -9.63 -9.79 -10.05
CA ALA A 77 -10.33 -8.72 -9.35
C ALA A 77 -10.35 -7.45 -10.21
N ILE A 78 -11.36 -6.60 -10.00
CA ILE A 78 -11.50 -5.31 -10.66
C ILE A 78 -11.57 -4.22 -9.59
N GLU A 79 -10.79 -3.15 -9.74
CA GLU A 79 -10.93 -1.90 -8.99
C GLU A 79 -10.79 -0.67 -9.90
N PRO A 80 -11.41 0.46 -9.55
CA PRO A 80 -11.16 1.73 -10.25
C PRO A 80 -9.80 2.31 -9.86
N VAL A 81 -8.93 2.55 -10.85
CA VAL A 81 -7.68 3.30 -10.73
C VAL A 81 -7.86 4.62 -11.49
N ASN A 82 -7.87 5.75 -10.77
CA ASN A 82 -8.17 7.07 -11.35
C ASN A 82 -9.50 7.08 -12.14
N ASP A 83 -10.56 6.54 -11.55
CA ASP A 83 -11.90 6.38 -12.15
C ASP A 83 -11.98 5.42 -13.36
N VAL A 84 -10.89 4.69 -13.65
CA VAL A 84 -10.84 3.70 -14.74
C VAL A 84 -10.85 2.30 -14.13
N PRO A 85 -11.85 1.45 -14.41
CA PRO A 85 -11.86 0.08 -13.90
C PRO A 85 -10.72 -0.73 -14.53
N MET A 86 -9.88 -1.31 -13.69
CA MET A 86 -8.74 -2.12 -14.07
C MET A 86 -8.85 -3.52 -13.48
N GLU A 87 -8.61 -4.53 -14.31
CA GLU A 87 -8.46 -5.92 -13.92
C GLU A 87 -7.04 -6.16 -13.37
N THR A 88 -6.93 -6.92 -12.27
CA THR A 88 -5.68 -7.39 -11.67
C THR A 88 -5.89 -8.80 -11.15
N VAL A 89 -4.88 -9.66 -11.28
CA VAL A 89 -4.86 -10.95 -10.57
C VAL A 89 -4.64 -10.68 -9.08
N ASP A 90 -5.47 -11.28 -8.23
CA ASP A 90 -5.32 -11.27 -6.77
C ASP A 90 -5.09 -12.69 -6.26
N TYR A 91 -4.15 -12.85 -5.31
CA TYR A 91 -3.78 -14.15 -4.76
C TYR A 91 -3.56 -14.08 -3.25
N GLY A 92 -4.06 -15.10 -2.57
CA GLY A 92 -3.83 -15.36 -1.15
C GLY A 92 -4.58 -14.41 -0.22
N PHE A 93 -5.63 -13.75 -0.72
CA PHE A 93 -6.61 -13.08 0.13
C PHE A 93 -7.24 -14.11 1.08
N ALA A 94 -7.47 -13.73 2.32
CA ALA A 94 -8.08 -14.59 3.32
C ALA A 94 -9.57 -14.79 3.02
N GLY A 95 -9.88 -15.84 2.26
CA GLY A 95 -11.25 -16.25 1.96
C GLY A 95 -11.89 -16.90 3.18
N VAL A 96 -12.63 -16.13 3.98
CA VAL A 96 -13.31 -16.64 5.18
C VAL A 96 -14.73 -17.09 4.83
N MET A 97 -15.01 -18.38 5.02
CA MET A 97 -16.35 -18.94 4.93
C MET A 97 -16.86 -19.38 6.30
N VAL A 98 -18.13 -19.11 6.60
CA VAL A 98 -18.81 -19.62 7.78
C VAL A 98 -19.91 -20.58 7.35
N THR A 99 -19.86 -21.83 7.79
CA THR A 99 -20.88 -22.85 7.50
C THR A 99 -21.79 -23.03 8.71
N GLY A 100 -23.09 -22.80 8.54
CA GLY A 100 -24.10 -22.98 9.58
C GLY A 100 -24.73 -24.38 9.57
N ASP A 101 -25.43 -24.72 10.66
CA ASP A 101 -25.97 -26.07 10.89
C ASP A 101 -27.07 -26.53 9.90
N ASN A 102 -27.68 -25.60 9.17
CA ASN A 102 -28.82 -25.86 8.26
C ASN A 102 -28.45 -25.79 6.77
N GLY A 103 -27.17 -25.96 6.43
CA GLY A 103 -26.69 -25.78 5.05
C GLY A 103 -26.62 -24.32 4.62
N ASP A 104 -26.68 -23.38 5.56
CA ASP A 104 -26.34 -21.97 5.31
C ASP A 104 -24.82 -21.85 5.16
N VAL A 105 -24.36 -20.97 4.27
CA VAL A 105 -22.95 -20.59 4.15
C VAL A 105 -22.84 -19.07 4.02
N TYR A 106 -21.79 -18.48 4.58
CA TYR A 106 -21.56 -17.05 4.56
C TYR A 106 -20.14 -16.78 4.06
N LEU A 107 -19.98 -15.93 3.04
CA LEU A 107 -18.69 -15.56 2.46
C LEU A 107 -18.33 -14.15 2.88
N LYS A 108 -17.26 -14.01 3.68
CA LYS A 108 -16.77 -12.72 4.16
C LYS A 108 -16.06 -11.97 3.02
N ASN A 109 -16.16 -10.64 3.02
CA ASN A 109 -15.41 -9.75 2.12
C ASN A 109 -15.55 -10.18 0.66
N PRO A 110 -16.76 -10.09 0.09
CA PRO A 110 -17.03 -10.58 -1.26
C PRO A 110 -16.18 -9.93 -2.35
N PHE A 111 -15.55 -8.79 -2.07
CA PHE A 111 -14.61 -8.09 -2.97
C PHE A 111 -13.25 -7.94 -2.26
N CYS A 112 -12.15 -8.48 -2.82
CA CYS A 112 -10.80 -8.41 -2.21
C CYS A 112 -10.22 -7.00 -2.23
N LEU A 113 -10.53 -6.22 -3.26
CA LEU A 113 -10.10 -4.82 -3.40
C LEU A 113 -11.04 -3.83 -2.70
N PHE A 114 -12.10 -4.35 -2.03
CA PHE A 114 -13.02 -3.55 -1.23
C PHE A 114 -13.54 -4.36 -0.03
N PRO A 115 -12.66 -4.72 0.94
CA PRO A 115 -13.07 -5.46 2.13
C PRO A 115 -13.97 -4.59 3.02
N THR A 116 -15.06 -5.17 3.53
CA THR A 116 -16.09 -4.45 4.32
C THR A 116 -16.38 -5.10 5.67
N ASP A 117 -15.73 -6.22 5.97
CA ASP A 117 -16.00 -7.11 7.10
C ASP A 117 -17.46 -7.57 7.20
N THR A 118 -18.13 -7.67 6.05
CA THR A 118 -19.50 -8.18 5.91
C THR A 118 -19.56 -9.45 5.07
N TYR A 119 -20.73 -10.09 5.03
CA TYR A 119 -20.92 -11.39 4.41
C TYR A 119 -22.02 -11.40 3.35
N LEU A 120 -21.79 -12.15 2.26
CA LEU A 120 -22.88 -12.68 1.43
C LEU A 120 -23.39 -13.99 2.02
N LYS A 121 -24.71 -14.17 2.06
CA LYS A 121 -25.34 -15.42 2.51
C LYS A 121 -25.71 -16.30 1.33
N GLY A 122 -25.38 -17.57 1.39
CA GLY A 122 -25.83 -18.60 0.46
C GLY A 122 -26.24 -19.89 1.16
N THR A 123 -26.41 -20.92 0.35
CA THR A 123 -26.64 -22.29 0.79
C THR A 123 -25.59 -23.22 0.21
N ILE A 124 -25.13 -24.18 1.01
CA ILE A 124 -24.28 -25.28 0.59
C ILE A 124 -25.12 -26.57 0.53
N THR A 125 -25.01 -27.30 -0.58
CA THR A 125 -25.62 -28.61 -0.75
C THR A 125 -24.67 -29.50 -1.53
N ASP A 126 -24.24 -30.59 -0.90
CA ASP A 126 -23.19 -31.48 -1.41
C ASP A 126 -21.95 -30.65 -1.83
N ASP A 127 -21.52 -30.79 -3.08
CA ASP A 127 -20.35 -30.13 -3.65
C ASP A 127 -20.70 -28.81 -4.37
N LYS A 128 -21.77 -28.12 -3.95
CA LYS A 128 -22.23 -26.86 -4.55
C LYS A 128 -22.58 -25.81 -3.48
N ILE A 129 -22.04 -24.60 -3.64
CA ILE A 129 -22.51 -23.39 -2.96
C ILE A 129 -23.34 -22.57 -3.95
N SER A 130 -24.50 -22.06 -3.51
CA SER A 130 -25.36 -21.16 -4.29
C SER A 130 -25.73 -19.93 -3.46
N ILE A 131 -25.54 -18.74 -4.02
CA ILE A 131 -25.82 -17.45 -3.40
C ILE A 131 -26.80 -16.72 -4.31
N GLU A 132 -27.99 -16.44 -3.80
CA GLU A 132 -29.00 -15.71 -4.55
C GLU A 132 -28.74 -14.21 -4.43
N LEU A 133 -28.48 -13.54 -5.56
CA LEU A 133 -28.27 -12.11 -5.67
C LEU A 133 -29.53 -11.44 -6.29
N PRO A 134 -29.71 -10.11 -6.13
CA PRO A 134 -28.84 -9.19 -5.41
C PRO A 134 -28.91 -9.31 -3.88
N GLN A 135 -27.81 -9.01 -3.21
CA GLN A 135 -27.76 -8.86 -1.75
C GLN A 135 -27.16 -7.51 -1.37
N ASN A 136 -27.87 -6.80 -0.51
CA ASN A 136 -27.36 -5.62 0.18
C ASN A 136 -26.41 -6.10 1.30
N PHE A 137 -25.11 -5.86 1.15
CA PHE A 137 -24.09 -6.48 1.99
C PHE A 137 -23.34 -5.45 2.84
N ALA A 138 -23.20 -4.22 2.36
CA ALA A 138 -22.50 -3.13 3.06
C ALA A 138 -23.20 -1.78 2.83
N SER A 139 -22.73 -0.76 3.53
CA SER A 139 -23.07 0.65 3.31
C SER A 139 -21.81 1.48 3.53
N VAL A 140 -21.72 2.64 2.89
CA VAL A 140 -20.62 3.59 3.11
C VAL A 140 -21.19 4.97 3.38
N ASN A 141 -20.48 5.78 4.15
CA ASN A 141 -20.81 7.19 4.25
C ASN A 141 -20.11 7.91 3.08
N ASP A 142 -20.87 8.61 2.26
CA ASP A 142 -20.34 9.54 1.27
C ASP A 142 -20.75 10.95 1.68
N GLU A 143 -19.77 11.74 2.12
CA GLU A 143 -20.00 13.04 2.76
C GLU A 143 -20.96 12.90 3.97
N ASP A 144 -22.19 13.42 3.86
CA ASP A 144 -23.23 13.36 4.90
C ASP A 144 -24.36 12.34 4.56
N GLU A 145 -24.20 11.54 3.50
CA GLU A 145 -25.20 10.57 3.05
C GLU A 145 -24.74 9.12 3.24
N VAL A 146 -25.67 8.24 3.63
CA VAL A 146 -25.41 6.79 3.68
C VAL A 146 -25.76 6.19 2.33
N VAL A 147 -24.78 5.58 1.68
CA VAL A 147 -24.91 4.89 0.41
C VAL A 147 -24.95 3.39 0.66
N GLU A 148 -26.02 2.74 0.22
CA GLU A 148 -26.19 1.29 0.34
C GLU A 148 -25.52 0.54 -0.81
N LEU A 149 -24.74 -0.49 -0.48
CA LEU A 149 -23.97 -1.28 -1.44
C LEU A 149 -24.58 -2.67 -1.63
N TYR A 150 -24.64 -3.10 -2.88
CA TYR A 150 -25.25 -4.34 -3.31
C TYR A 150 -24.27 -5.16 -4.16
N ALA A 151 -24.32 -6.48 -4.01
CA ALA A 151 -23.64 -7.40 -4.90
C ALA A 151 -24.64 -7.91 -5.96
N TYR A 152 -24.26 -7.80 -7.24
CA TYR A 152 -25.02 -8.33 -8.39
C TYR A 152 -24.12 -9.20 -9.27
N LEU A 153 -24.70 -10.15 -10.00
CA LEU A 153 -24.03 -10.71 -11.18
C LEU A 153 -24.25 -9.80 -12.38
N LEU A 154 -23.16 -9.37 -12.99
CA LEU A 154 -23.15 -8.43 -14.10
C LEU A 154 -22.48 -9.06 -15.33
N ASP A 155 -22.82 -8.54 -16.50
CA ASP A 155 -22.16 -8.83 -17.78
C ASP A 155 -22.08 -7.54 -18.61
N PHE A 156 -21.26 -7.54 -19.64
CA PHE A 156 -21.16 -6.43 -20.57
C PHE A 156 -22.46 -6.28 -21.37
N SER A 157 -22.87 -5.02 -21.59
CA SER A 157 -23.89 -4.71 -22.59
C SER A 157 -23.44 -5.19 -23.98
N GLU A 158 -24.39 -5.39 -24.91
CA GLU A 158 -24.07 -5.85 -26.28
C GLU A 158 -23.03 -4.98 -27.00
N ASP A 159 -22.96 -3.69 -26.67
CA ASP A 159 -21.98 -2.75 -27.24
C ASP A 159 -20.67 -2.64 -26.42
N GLY A 160 -20.56 -3.34 -25.29
CA GLY A 160 -19.40 -3.39 -24.41
C GLY A 160 -19.17 -2.13 -23.57
N THR A 161 -20.10 -1.16 -23.57
CA THR A 161 -19.88 0.15 -22.95
C THR A 161 -20.36 0.25 -21.51
N LYS A 162 -21.12 -0.73 -21.03
CA LYS A 162 -21.75 -0.75 -19.70
C LYS A 162 -21.71 -2.14 -19.09
N MET A 163 -21.72 -2.17 -17.76
CA MET A 163 -22.03 -3.37 -16.98
C MET A 163 -23.52 -3.38 -16.65
N ILE A 164 -24.19 -4.50 -16.92
CA ILE A 164 -25.64 -4.67 -16.68
C ILE A 164 -25.92 -5.98 -15.95
N PRO A 165 -26.98 -6.05 -15.11
CA PRO A 165 -27.37 -7.30 -14.46
C PRO A 165 -27.70 -8.42 -15.45
N THR A 166 -27.18 -9.62 -15.17
CA THR A 166 -27.56 -10.84 -15.88
C THR A 166 -28.99 -11.28 -15.54
N GLU A 167 -29.63 -12.07 -16.41
CA GLU A 167 -30.94 -12.66 -16.11
C GLU A 167 -30.89 -13.65 -14.93
N ASN A 168 -29.79 -14.39 -14.80
CA ASN A 168 -29.56 -15.33 -13.71
C ASN A 168 -28.63 -14.72 -12.64
N GLN A 169 -29.19 -14.44 -11.47
CA GLN A 169 -28.47 -13.82 -10.35
C GLN A 169 -27.99 -14.84 -9.30
N THR A 170 -27.92 -16.13 -9.62
CA THR A 170 -27.37 -17.12 -8.69
C THR A 170 -25.86 -17.27 -8.88
N LEU A 171 -25.06 -16.69 -7.98
CA LEU A 171 -23.61 -16.95 -7.91
C LEU A 171 -23.38 -18.37 -7.40
N THR A 172 -22.60 -19.15 -8.15
CA THR A 172 -22.40 -20.58 -7.89
C THR A 172 -20.92 -20.91 -7.76
N PHE A 173 -20.59 -21.70 -6.76
CA PHE A 173 -19.30 -22.39 -6.65
C PHE A 173 -19.51 -23.89 -6.65
N VAL A 174 -18.61 -24.63 -7.31
CA VAL A 174 -18.58 -26.09 -7.30
C VAL A 174 -17.27 -26.58 -6.72
N LYS A 175 -17.29 -27.77 -6.11
CA LYS A 175 -16.10 -28.35 -5.52
C LYS A 175 -15.21 -29.01 -6.58
N GLU A 176 -13.94 -28.62 -6.62
CA GLU A 176 -12.88 -29.26 -7.40
C GLU A 176 -11.79 -29.78 -6.47
N GLY A 177 -11.81 -31.10 -6.19
CA GLY A 177 -10.98 -31.67 -5.13
C GLY A 177 -11.43 -31.13 -3.76
N GLU A 178 -10.55 -30.40 -3.08
CA GLU A 178 -10.87 -29.71 -1.81
C GLU A 178 -11.14 -28.20 -1.97
N SER A 179 -11.15 -27.71 -3.21
CA SER A 179 -11.23 -26.27 -3.51
C SER A 179 -12.63 -25.90 -3.98
N TRP A 180 -13.08 -24.69 -3.69
CA TRP A 180 -14.32 -24.15 -4.28
C TRP A 180 -13.98 -23.27 -5.45
N VAL A 181 -14.64 -23.48 -6.59
CA VAL A 181 -14.38 -22.77 -7.84
C VAL A 181 -15.67 -22.13 -8.34
N MET A 182 -15.63 -20.83 -8.58
CA MET A 182 -16.72 -20.07 -9.18
C MET A 182 -17.04 -20.62 -10.57
N THR A 183 -18.32 -20.71 -10.90
CA THR A 183 -18.76 -21.17 -12.23
C THR A 183 -19.45 -20.07 -13.01
N GLY A 184 -19.23 -20.08 -14.34
CA GLY A 184 -19.82 -19.12 -15.26
C GLY A 184 -18.94 -17.88 -15.44
N ASP A 185 -19.30 -17.06 -16.43
CA ASP A 185 -18.46 -15.95 -16.89
C ASP A 185 -18.93 -14.58 -16.37
N ALA A 186 -19.98 -14.55 -15.54
CA ALA A 186 -20.55 -13.32 -15.01
C ALA A 186 -19.65 -12.73 -13.92
N ILE A 187 -19.59 -11.40 -13.87
CA ILE A 187 -18.82 -10.64 -12.89
C ILE A 187 -19.66 -10.51 -11.61
N LEU A 188 -19.13 -10.92 -10.46
CA LEU A 188 -19.69 -10.46 -9.19
C LEU A 188 -19.31 -8.99 -9.05
N GLY A 189 -20.27 -8.07 -9.17
CA GLY A 189 -20.04 -6.63 -9.20
C GLY A 189 -20.58 -5.91 -7.98
N LEU A 190 -19.82 -4.92 -7.49
CA LEU A 190 -20.25 -3.98 -6.46
C LEU A 190 -21.10 -2.88 -7.11
N THR A 191 -22.32 -2.70 -6.62
CA THR A 191 -23.32 -1.81 -7.21
C THR A 191 -24.06 -0.99 -6.14
N LEU A 192 -24.79 0.01 -6.59
CA LEU A 192 -25.84 0.68 -5.80
C LEU A 192 -27.18 -0.07 -5.90
N GLU A 193 -28.20 0.37 -5.15
CA GLU A 193 -29.55 -0.22 -5.17
C GLU A 193 -30.18 -0.29 -6.58
N ASN A 194 -29.87 0.67 -7.44
CA ASN A 194 -30.34 0.72 -8.83
C ASN A 194 -29.53 -0.18 -9.79
N ALA A 195 -28.64 -1.04 -9.27
CA ALA A 195 -27.70 -1.89 -9.99
C ALA A 195 -26.63 -1.13 -10.80
N GLU A 196 -26.38 0.14 -10.49
CA GLU A 196 -25.30 0.91 -11.09
C GLU A 196 -23.95 0.43 -10.56
N TRP A 197 -23.11 -0.10 -11.45
CA TRP A 197 -21.80 -0.63 -11.13
C TRP A 197 -20.81 0.46 -10.72
N GLN A 198 -20.09 0.20 -9.63
CA GLN A 198 -19.16 1.16 -9.02
C GLN A 198 -17.68 0.87 -9.35
N GLY A 199 -17.42 0.03 -10.35
CA GLY A 199 -16.06 -0.26 -10.82
C GLY A 199 -15.32 -1.35 -10.06
N PHE A 200 -15.93 -1.97 -9.03
CA PHE A 200 -15.34 -3.12 -8.33
C PHE A 200 -15.99 -4.44 -8.73
N GLY A 201 -15.21 -5.50 -8.85
CA GLY A 201 -15.75 -6.82 -9.15
C GLY A 201 -14.79 -7.98 -8.98
N GLU A 202 -15.34 -9.18 -9.03
CA GLU A 202 -14.62 -10.45 -8.93
C GLU A 202 -15.02 -11.39 -10.06
N LEU A 203 -14.02 -12.04 -10.66
CA LEU A 203 -14.15 -13.12 -11.62
C LEU A 203 -13.26 -14.29 -11.19
N ASP A 204 -13.56 -15.48 -11.72
CA ASP A 204 -12.72 -16.68 -11.58
C ASP A 204 -12.31 -16.98 -10.13
N MET A 205 -13.18 -16.64 -9.17
CA MET A 205 -12.89 -16.82 -7.76
C MET A 205 -12.66 -18.29 -7.43
N ARG A 206 -11.53 -18.55 -6.77
CA ARG A 206 -11.14 -19.86 -6.28
C ARG A 206 -10.78 -19.77 -4.80
N TYR A 207 -11.23 -20.75 -4.02
CA TYR A 207 -10.92 -20.87 -2.60
C TYR A 207 -10.20 -22.20 -2.35
N ASP A 208 -8.88 -22.13 -2.23
CA ASP A 208 -8.02 -23.28 -1.96
C ASP A 208 -7.84 -23.48 -0.44
N PRO A 209 -7.86 -24.71 0.08
CA PRO A 209 -7.79 -24.96 1.51
C PRO A 209 -6.43 -24.57 2.10
N VAL A 210 -6.46 -23.86 3.23
CA VAL A 210 -5.24 -23.59 4.03
C VAL A 210 -5.07 -24.71 5.05
N ASN A 211 -4.08 -25.57 4.82
CA ASN A 211 -3.75 -26.67 5.73
C ASN A 211 -2.61 -26.35 6.71
N ALA A 212 -2.04 -25.15 6.60
CA ALA A 212 -0.96 -24.70 7.48
C ALA A 212 -1.52 -24.22 8.82
N GLU A 213 -0.85 -24.57 9.91
CA GLU A 213 -1.19 -24.09 11.24
C GLU A 213 -0.20 -23.01 11.67
N ALA A 214 -0.73 -21.86 12.09
CA ALA A 214 0.08 -20.80 12.65
C ALA A 214 0.59 -21.19 14.04
N ALA A 215 1.85 -20.87 14.32
CA ALA A 215 2.46 -21.18 15.60
C ALA A 215 1.81 -20.41 16.76
N LYS A 216 2.05 -20.88 17.98
CA LYS A 216 1.64 -20.17 19.21
C LYS A 216 2.81 -20.07 20.15
N MET A 217 2.88 -18.95 20.87
CA MET A 217 3.79 -18.83 22.00
C MET A 217 3.44 -19.88 23.06
N PRO A 218 4.43 -20.55 23.68
CA PRO A 218 4.16 -21.47 24.79
C PRO A 218 3.50 -20.75 25.97
N ASP A 219 2.57 -21.44 26.66
CA ASP A 219 1.94 -20.92 27.87
C ASP A 219 3.00 -20.58 28.94
N GLY A 220 3.03 -19.32 29.39
CA GLY A 220 3.99 -18.86 30.40
C GLY A 220 5.38 -18.54 29.87
N ALA A 221 5.60 -18.57 28.55
CA ALA A 221 6.81 -18.01 27.94
C ALA A 221 6.97 -16.55 28.39
N THR A 222 8.11 -16.22 29.00
CA THR A 222 8.44 -14.87 29.42
C THR A 222 9.48 -14.30 28.47
N PRO A 223 9.30 -13.09 27.91
CA PRO A 223 10.34 -12.44 27.12
C PRO A 223 11.65 -12.40 27.91
N SER A 224 12.75 -12.77 27.25
CA SER A 224 14.06 -12.85 27.89
C SER A 224 14.67 -11.48 28.22
N ALA A 225 14.26 -10.45 27.49
CA ALA A 225 14.60 -9.04 27.67
C ALA A 225 13.64 -8.18 26.82
N ASP A 226 13.80 -6.87 26.88
CA ASP A 226 13.16 -5.94 25.94
C ASP A 226 13.93 -6.00 24.62
N TRP A 227 13.48 -6.82 23.66
CA TRP A 227 14.14 -6.95 22.37
C TRP A 227 13.52 -6.00 21.33
N ILE A 228 14.33 -5.50 20.41
CA ILE A 228 13.90 -4.82 19.20
C ILE A 228 14.47 -5.53 17.98
N LEU A 229 13.68 -5.54 16.92
CA LEU A 229 14.10 -5.87 15.56
C LEU A 229 14.36 -4.57 14.82
N VAL A 230 15.54 -4.44 14.22
CA VAL A 230 15.94 -3.29 13.41
C VAL A 230 16.24 -3.75 12.00
N TYR A 231 15.74 -3.00 11.03
CA TYR A 231 15.89 -3.26 9.59
C TYR A 231 15.66 -1.92 8.86
N ASP A 232 16.38 -1.67 7.76
CA ASP A 232 16.13 -0.53 6.86
C ASP A 232 15.88 0.83 7.55
N GLY A 233 16.69 1.18 8.55
CA GLY A 233 16.58 2.45 9.30
C GLY A 233 15.37 2.54 10.25
N GLN A 234 14.59 1.47 10.34
CA GLN A 234 13.39 1.30 11.14
C GLN A 234 13.57 0.23 12.21
N GLY A 235 12.53 0.05 13.03
CA GLY A 235 12.45 -1.09 13.92
C GLY A 235 11.22 -1.07 14.82
N HIS A 236 11.04 -2.17 15.54
CA HIS A 236 9.97 -2.30 16.52
C HIS A 236 10.35 -3.30 17.60
N SER A 237 9.64 -3.22 18.72
CA SER A 237 9.79 -4.18 19.81
C SER A 237 9.34 -5.57 19.38
N VAL A 238 10.11 -6.59 19.76
CA VAL A 238 9.79 -8.00 19.54
C VAL A 238 9.91 -8.75 20.86
N GLU A 239 9.23 -9.88 20.98
CA GLU A 239 9.34 -10.72 22.16
C GLU A 239 10.07 -12.01 21.80
N MET A 240 11.24 -12.21 22.41
CA MET A 240 12.01 -13.44 22.22
C MET A 240 11.93 -14.34 23.46
N ALA A 241 11.44 -15.56 23.25
CA ALA A 241 11.44 -16.62 24.26
C ALA A 241 12.24 -17.83 23.77
N VAL A 242 13.00 -18.46 24.66
CA VAL A 242 13.74 -19.69 24.38
C VAL A 242 13.32 -20.76 25.36
N GLU A 243 12.86 -21.90 24.85
CA GLU A 243 12.47 -23.07 25.62
C GLU A 243 13.18 -24.31 25.09
N GLY A 244 14.14 -24.84 25.86
CA GLY A 244 15.01 -25.91 25.37
C GLY A 244 15.85 -25.44 24.19
N ASP A 245 15.70 -26.11 23.05
CA ASP A 245 16.34 -25.76 21.77
C ASP A 245 15.45 -24.86 20.88
N LYS A 246 14.19 -24.63 21.24
CA LYS A 246 13.27 -23.79 20.45
C LYS A 246 13.45 -22.32 20.80
N CYS A 247 13.36 -21.48 19.77
CA CYS A 247 13.31 -20.03 19.88
C CYS A 247 12.00 -19.54 19.26
N TYR A 248 11.30 -18.67 19.94
CA TYR A 248 10.07 -18.04 19.46
C TYR A 248 10.28 -16.53 19.39
N LEU A 249 9.93 -15.93 18.26
CA LEU A 249 9.95 -14.49 18.03
C LEU A 249 8.54 -14.01 17.72
N ASN A 250 7.88 -13.45 18.73
CA ASN A 250 6.57 -12.81 18.56
C ASN A 250 6.75 -11.36 18.07
N ASN A 251 5.73 -10.86 17.38
CA ASN A 251 5.75 -9.54 16.74
C ASN A 251 6.94 -9.35 15.76
N PHE A 252 7.42 -10.44 15.16
CA PHE A 252 8.50 -10.34 14.18
C PHE A 252 8.00 -9.57 12.95
N PHE A 253 6.92 -10.03 12.31
CA PHE A 253 6.13 -9.24 11.36
C PHE A 253 5.10 -8.39 12.12
N LYS A 254 5.23 -7.08 12.03
CA LYS A 254 4.36 -6.12 12.73
C LYS A 254 3.28 -5.62 11.78
N THR A 255 2.04 -5.57 12.27
CA THR A 255 0.88 -4.97 11.61
C THR A 255 0.39 -3.79 12.48
N GLU A 256 -0.47 -2.92 11.96
CA GLU A 256 -1.15 -1.85 12.67
C GLU A 256 -2.12 -2.39 13.72
N THR A 257 -2.93 -3.41 13.37
CA THR A 257 -3.87 -4.06 14.32
C THR A 257 -3.18 -4.96 15.35
N GLY A 258 -1.90 -5.27 15.17
CA GLY A 258 -1.10 -6.02 16.14
C GLY A 258 0.01 -6.83 15.50
N SER A 259 0.08 -8.12 15.84
CA SER A 259 1.07 -9.03 15.26
C SER A 259 0.40 -10.31 14.82
N VAL A 260 0.93 -10.87 13.73
CA VAL A 260 0.67 -12.26 13.34
C VAL A 260 1.33 -13.24 14.32
N ALA A 261 1.19 -14.54 14.07
CA ALA A 261 1.80 -15.59 14.89
C ALA A 261 3.34 -15.47 14.98
N PRO A 262 3.94 -15.98 16.07
CA PRO A 262 5.39 -15.93 16.23
C PRO A 262 6.12 -16.78 15.20
N LEU A 263 7.32 -16.34 14.80
CA LEU A 263 8.27 -17.22 14.14
C LEU A 263 8.81 -18.25 15.12
N VAL A 264 8.88 -19.50 14.70
CA VAL A 264 9.47 -20.59 15.47
C VAL A 264 10.75 -21.04 14.81
N GLY A 265 11.82 -21.06 15.57
CA GLY A 265 13.13 -21.48 15.15
C GLY A 265 13.81 -22.32 16.21
N THR A 266 15.11 -22.52 16.02
CA THR A 266 15.97 -23.21 16.98
C THR A 266 17.12 -22.32 17.41
N LYS A 267 17.57 -22.48 18.64
CA LYS A 267 18.77 -21.84 19.19
C LYS A 267 19.85 -22.89 19.41
N THR A 268 20.93 -22.81 18.64
CA THR A 268 22.09 -23.71 18.76
C THR A 268 23.36 -22.91 18.96
N GLY A 269 23.90 -22.94 20.18
CA GLY A 269 25.09 -22.16 20.52
C GLY A 269 24.86 -20.66 20.27
N ASN A 270 25.57 -20.12 19.27
CA ASN A 270 25.54 -18.71 18.91
C ASN A 270 24.57 -18.39 17.77
N THR A 271 23.78 -19.34 17.27
CA THR A 271 22.87 -19.10 16.15
C THR A 271 21.40 -19.27 16.54
N LEU A 272 20.55 -18.42 15.97
CA LEU A 272 19.10 -18.61 15.90
C LEU A 272 18.74 -18.94 14.45
N THR A 273 18.03 -20.03 14.21
CA THR A 273 17.70 -20.52 12.86
C THR A 273 16.20 -20.68 12.72
N PHE A 274 15.60 -19.92 11.81
CA PHE A 274 14.16 -19.91 11.53
C PHE A 274 13.90 -20.48 10.13
N PRO A 275 13.21 -21.61 9.99
CA PRO A 275 12.88 -22.18 8.69
C PRO A 275 11.94 -21.28 7.88
N SER A 276 12.14 -21.24 6.56
CA SER A 276 11.22 -20.62 5.61
C SER A 276 9.92 -21.41 5.45
N GLY A 277 8.88 -20.78 4.89
CA GLY A 277 7.56 -21.38 4.64
C GLY A 277 6.65 -21.43 5.87
N GLN A 278 6.97 -20.68 6.93
CA GLN A 278 6.13 -20.61 8.12
C GLN A 278 4.88 -19.76 7.84
N TYR A 279 3.70 -20.33 8.06
CA TYR A 279 2.44 -19.61 8.03
C TYR A 279 2.25 -18.82 9.33
N LEU A 280 2.02 -17.53 9.22
CA LEU A 280 1.89 -16.62 10.37
C LEU A 280 0.42 -16.31 10.71
N GLY A 281 -0.53 -16.68 9.85
CA GLY A 281 -1.95 -16.34 10.03
C GLY A 281 -2.42 -15.33 8.99
N ILE A 282 -3.51 -14.64 9.31
CA ILE A 282 -4.08 -13.57 8.49
C ILE A 282 -3.49 -12.25 9.00
N ASP A 283 -2.99 -11.43 8.09
CA ASP A 283 -2.80 -10.01 8.36
C ASP A 283 -4.18 -9.33 8.37
N GLU A 284 -4.62 -8.98 9.58
CA GLU A 284 -5.90 -8.31 9.81
C GLU A 284 -5.90 -6.84 9.39
N ASP A 285 -4.83 -6.29 8.79
CA ASP A 285 -4.85 -4.96 8.17
C ASP A 285 -5.15 -5.03 6.67
N ASN A 286 -4.61 -6.02 5.98
CA ASN A 286 -4.80 -6.17 4.53
C ASN A 286 -5.71 -7.35 4.11
N SER A 287 -6.08 -8.25 5.02
CA SER A 287 -6.93 -9.43 4.80
C SER A 287 -6.26 -10.47 3.92
N TYR A 288 -4.94 -10.59 4.01
CA TYR A 288 -4.17 -11.59 3.29
C TYR A 288 -3.60 -12.63 4.25
N LEU A 289 -3.46 -13.85 3.74
CA LEU A 289 -2.64 -14.86 4.40
C LEU A 289 -1.20 -14.37 4.43
N THR A 290 -0.45 -14.68 5.49
CA THR A 290 0.94 -14.24 5.61
C THR A 290 1.86 -15.43 5.80
N TYR A 291 2.82 -15.58 4.89
CA TYR A 291 3.90 -16.55 4.97
C TYR A 291 5.25 -15.85 5.07
N PHE A 292 6.16 -16.47 5.82
CA PHE A 292 7.53 -16.00 6.00
C PHE A 292 8.51 -16.83 5.18
N TYR A 293 9.43 -16.15 4.47
CA TYR A 293 10.54 -16.77 3.76
C TYR A 293 11.84 -16.01 4.00
N ALA A 294 12.92 -16.75 4.22
CA ALA A 294 14.27 -16.22 4.14
C ALA A 294 14.67 -16.10 2.66
N CYS A 295 15.29 -14.99 2.27
CA CYS A 295 15.78 -14.79 0.91
C CYS A 295 16.96 -13.83 0.85
N ASP A 296 17.63 -13.74 -0.28
CA ASP A 296 18.35 -12.54 -0.69
C ASP A 296 17.50 -11.78 -1.72
N VAL A 297 17.71 -10.47 -1.82
CA VAL A 297 17.04 -9.62 -2.80
C VAL A 297 18.08 -8.94 -3.70
N GLU A 298 17.83 -8.95 -5.01
CA GLU A 298 18.55 -8.17 -6.00
C GLU A 298 17.57 -7.24 -6.71
N TYR A 299 18.01 -6.02 -7.02
CA TYR A 299 17.20 -5.07 -7.77
C TYR A 299 17.64 -5.06 -9.22
N VAL A 300 16.72 -5.39 -10.12
CA VAL A 300 16.97 -5.49 -11.56
C VAL A 300 16.09 -4.48 -12.27
N TYR A 301 16.69 -3.67 -13.13
CA TYR A 301 15.97 -2.71 -13.96
C TYR A 301 15.02 -3.43 -14.93
N ASP A 302 13.73 -3.16 -14.82
CA ASP A 302 12.71 -3.61 -15.75
C ASP A 302 12.36 -2.49 -16.76
N GLU A 303 12.48 -2.81 -18.04
CA GLU A 303 12.22 -1.84 -19.11
C GLU A 303 10.73 -1.52 -19.29
N MET A 304 9.82 -2.42 -18.87
CA MET A 304 8.38 -2.23 -19.03
C MET A 304 7.81 -1.29 -17.98
N SER A 305 8.20 -1.46 -16.72
CA SER A 305 7.87 -0.57 -15.62
C SER A 305 8.76 0.68 -15.57
N ASN A 306 9.92 0.66 -16.25
CA ASN A 306 10.94 1.70 -16.19
C ASN A 306 11.39 1.97 -14.73
N SER A 307 11.49 0.90 -13.94
CA SER A 307 11.87 0.92 -12.53
C SER A 307 12.75 -0.29 -12.17
N ASP A 308 13.47 -0.21 -11.06
CA ASP A 308 14.18 -1.36 -10.51
C ASP A 308 13.18 -2.22 -9.72
N ILE A 309 13.02 -3.49 -10.11
CA ILE A 309 12.14 -4.46 -9.45
C ILE A 309 12.95 -5.45 -8.60
N PRO A 310 12.40 -5.90 -7.45
CA PRO A 310 13.06 -6.89 -6.62
C PRO A 310 12.97 -8.29 -7.23
N VAL A 311 14.10 -9.01 -7.22
CA VAL A 311 14.22 -10.41 -7.58
C VAL A 311 14.74 -11.17 -6.36
N PHE A 312 13.98 -12.16 -5.92
CA PHE A 312 14.28 -12.90 -4.69
C PHE A 312 14.99 -14.23 -4.98
N THR A 313 16.02 -14.52 -4.18
CA THR A 313 16.64 -15.86 -4.13
C THR A 313 16.34 -16.47 -2.76
N THR A 314 15.52 -17.51 -2.71
CA THR A 314 15.03 -18.10 -1.45
C THR A 314 16.06 -18.97 -0.76
N HIS A 315 16.05 -18.96 0.57
CA HIS A 315 16.84 -19.83 1.43
C HIS A 315 15.95 -20.73 2.29
N ASP A 316 16.47 -21.89 2.70
CA ASP A 316 15.74 -22.78 3.61
C ASP A 316 15.54 -22.16 5.01
N ASN A 317 16.43 -21.27 5.44
CA ASN A 317 16.41 -20.70 6.78
C ASN A 317 16.91 -19.25 6.82
N LEU A 318 16.31 -18.44 7.69
CA LEU A 318 16.88 -17.18 8.16
C LEU A 318 17.76 -17.49 9.38
N ILE A 319 19.02 -17.08 9.34
CA ILE A 319 20.01 -17.43 10.35
C ILE A 319 20.58 -16.15 10.97
N PHE A 320 20.28 -15.93 12.25
CA PHE A 320 20.93 -14.90 13.04
C PHE A 320 22.15 -15.46 13.75
N THR A 321 23.23 -14.68 13.78
CA THR A 321 24.47 -15.00 14.50
C THR A 321 24.70 -14.02 15.64
N LEU A 322 25.02 -14.53 16.83
CA LEU A 322 25.35 -13.76 18.01
C LEU A 322 26.67 -13.01 17.82
N ASN A 323 26.62 -11.70 18.03
CA ASN A 323 27.76 -10.79 18.02
C ASN A 323 28.33 -10.61 19.44
N ASP A 324 29.55 -10.06 19.51
CA ASP A 324 30.26 -9.82 20.79
C ASP A 324 29.51 -8.84 21.71
N ASP A 325 28.67 -7.97 21.17
CA ASP A 325 27.84 -7.00 21.90
C ASP A 325 26.51 -7.58 22.42
N GLY A 326 26.23 -8.86 22.13
CA GLY A 326 25.00 -9.55 22.51
C GLY A 326 23.85 -9.42 21.51
N SER A 327 24.03 -8.65 20.42
CA SER A 327 23.07 -8.59 19.33
C SER A 327 23.14 -9.82 18.43
N TYR A 328 22.09 -10.04 17.66
CA TYR A 328 21.95 -11.14 16.70
C TYR A 328 21.76 -10.53 15.32
N SER A 329 22.72 -10.72 14.41
CA SER A 329 22.65 -10.17 13.04
C SER A 329 22.39 -11.25 12.00
N CYS A 330 21.66 -10.89 10.95
CA CYS A 330 21.45 -11.70 9.76
C CYS A 330 21.82 -10.87 8.52
N SER A 331 22.42 -11.50 7.50
CA SER A 331 22.72 -10.86 6.21
C SER A 331 21.69 -11.16 5.12
N SER A 332 20.77 -12.10 5.37
CA SER A 332 19.66 -12.39 4.48
C SER A 332 18.44 -11.56 4.86
N CYS A 333 17.45 -11.52 3.98
CA CYS A 333 16.20 -10.81 4.16
C CYS A 333 15.10 -11.73 4.70
N ALA A 334 14.15 -11.15 5.41
CA ALA A 334 12.88 -11.77 5.77
C ALA A 334 11.77 -11.23 4.86
N LEU A 335 11.22 -12.08 4.00
CA LEU A 335 10.13 -11.77 3.07
C LEU A 335 8.79 -12.22 3.69
N PHE A 336 7.79 -11.33 3.64
CA PHE A 336 6.41 -11.63 4.02
C PHE A 336 5.51 -11.51 2.81
N THR A 337 4.79 -12.58 2.49
CA THR A 337 4.01 -12.66 1.25
C THR A 337 2.83 -13.61 1.43
N PRO A 338 1.71 -13.41 0.72
CA PRO A 338 0.60 -14.36 0.72
C PRO A 338 0.88 -15.60 -0.14
N PHE A 339 1.99 -15.64 -0.87
CA PHE A 339 2.33 -16.72 -1.78
C PHE A 339 3.05 -17.86 -1.06
N THR A 340 2.65 -19.09 -1.38
CA THR A 340 3.43 -20.29 -1.05
C THR A 340 4.39 -20.69 -2.16
N ASP A 341 4.12 -20.23 -3.39
CA ASP A 341 4.94 -20.42 -4.58
C ASP A 341 5.58 -19.08 -4.98
N LEU A 342 6.89 -18.96 -4.75
CA LEU A 342 7.64 -17.72 -4.97
C LEU A 342 8.16 -17.59 -6.41
N ASP A 343 7.94 -18.58 -7.26
CA ASP A 343 8.27 -18.50 -8.70
C ASP A 343 7.10 -17.91 -9.53
N SER A 344 6.01 -17.48 -8.86
CA SER A 344 4.83 -16.90 -9.52
C SER A 344 5.17 -15.58 -10.23
N GLU A 345 4.71 -15.41 -11.46
CA GLU A 345 4.87 -14.17 -12.22
C GLU A 345 4.06 -12.99 -11.62
N TYR A 346 3.09 -13.29 -10.76
CA TYR A 346 2.26 -12.32 -10.03
C TYR A 346 2.72 -12.12 -8.59
N LEU A 347 3.92 -12.59 -8.23
CA LEU A 347 4.43 -12.49 -6.87
C LEU A 347 4.48 -11.02 -6.43
N TRP A 348 3.77 -10.74 -5.34
CA TRP A 348 3.95 -9.51 -4.57
C TRP A 348 4.20 -9.86 -3.11
N TYR A 349 4.65 -8.88 -2.35
CA TYR A 349 5.01 -9.06 -0.95
C TYR A 349 4.50 -7.91 -0.10
N MET A 350 4.17 -8.24 1.14
CA MET A 350 3.62 -7.32 2.13
C MET A 350 4.74 -6.46 2.70
N ASP A 351 5.86 -7.10 3.05
CA ASP A 351 7.01 -6.43 3.62
C ASP A 351 8.29 -7.25 3.44
N LEU A 352 9.44 -6.59 3.56
CA LEU A 352 10.76 -7.16 3.39
C LEU A 352 11.71 -6.53 4.41
N TYR A 353 12.21 -7.33 5.37
CA TYR A 353 13.22 -6.86 6.30
C TYR A 353 14.60 -7.24 5.79
N GLN A 354 15.34 -6.27 5.25
CA GLN A 354 16.71 -6.53 4.82
C GLN A 354 17.67 -6.41 6.01
N ASN A 355 18.62 -7.35 6.08
CA ASN A 355 19.65 -7.39 7.12
C ASN A 355 19.10 -7.21 8.55
N PRO A 356 18.07 -7.98 8.96
CA PRO A 356 17.45 -7.80 10.25
C PRO A 356 18.47 -7.98 11.38
N LEU A 357 18.38 -7.11 12.37
CA LEU A 357 19.21 -7.08 13.56
C LEU A 357 18.34 -7.15 14.81
N LEU A 358 18.49 -8.21 15.58
CA LEU A 358 17.86 -8.38 16.88
C LEU A 358 18.81 -7.87 17.98
N LYS A 359 18.33 -6.97 18.83
CA LYS A 359 19.12 -6.44 19.95
C LYS A 359 18.26 -6.10 21.15
N GLU A 360 18.84 -6.17 22.34
CA GLU A 360 18.19 -5.65 23.54
C GLU A 360 18.07 -4.13 23.45
N ASN A 361 16.87 -3.60 23.64
CA ASN A 361 16.59 -2.18 23.60
C ASN A 361 17.08 -1.51 24.88
N LYS A 362 18.23 -0.84 24.77
CA LYS A 362 18.86 -0.12 25.89
C LYS A 362 19.14 1.32 25.47
N VAL A 363 18.09 2.15 25.48
CA VAL A 363 18.22 3.57 25.14
C VAL A 363 18.94 4.31 26.26
N GLY A 364 20.24 4.54 26.08
CA GLY A 364 21.07 5.36 26.98
C GLY A 364 21.21 6.81 26.52
N ASP A 365 21.07 7.05 25.21
CA ASP A 365 21.12 8.35 24.55
C ASP A 365 19.87 8.48 23.65
N TYR A 366 19.26 9.66 23.63
CA TYR A 366 18.09 9.94 22.78
C TYR A 366 18.45 10.73 21.51
N THR A 367 19.74 10.98 21.27
CA THR A 367 20.23 11.66 20.07
C THR A 367 19.88 10.86 18.81
N PRO A 368 18.99 11.38 17.93
CA PRO A 368 18.61 10.66 16.71
C PRO A 368 19.80 10.48 15.77
N ALA A 369 19.79 9.37 15.03
CA ALA A 369 20.70 9.17 13.90
C ALA A 369 20.48 10.28 12.85
N ALA A 370 21.55 10.66 12.16
CA ALA A 370 21.48 11.72 11.16
C ALA A 370 20.61 11.27 9.96
N PRO A 371 19.69 12.12 9.47
CA PRO A 371 19.01 11.91 8.20
C PRO A 371 19.97 11.80 7.01
N SER A 372 19.46 11.37 5.87
CA SER A 372 20.15 11.50 4.58
C SER A 372 19.19 11.92 3.47
N VAL A 373 19.71 12.61 2.44
CA VAL A 373 18.95 12.93 1.23
C VAL A 373 19.09 11.73 0.29
N LYS A 374 17.96 11.16 -0.15
CA LYS A 374 17.93 9.99 -1.05
C LYS A 374 17.66 10.38 -2.49
N ALA A 375 16.76 11.32 -2.70
CA ALA A 375 16.40 11.80 -4.01
C ALA A 375 16.01 13.28 -3.95
N PHE A 376 16.26 13.98 -5.04
CA PHE A 376 15.76 15.33 -5.26
C PHE A 376 15.56 15.54 -6.76
N GLN A 377 14.42 16.10 -7.14
CA GLN A 377 14.19 16.57 -8.49
C GLN A 377 13.32 17.82 -8.47
N TYR A 378 13.70 18.84 -9.23
CA TYR A 378 12.91 20.06 -9.37
C TYR A 378 12.52 20.29 -10.83
N TYR A 379 11.23 20.52 -11.07
CA TYR A 379 10.69 20.77 -12.38
C TYR A 379 10.36 22.25 -12.52
N GLU A 380 11.33 23.05 -12.96
CA GLU A 380 11.17 24.51 -13.11
C GLU A 380 9.96 24.88 -13.98
N SER A 381 9.68 24.10 -15.04
CA SER A 381 8.52 24.32 -15.91
C SER A 381 7.15 24.03 -15.25
N MET A 382 7.15 23.32 -14.12
CA MET A 382 5.96 22.87 -13.40
C MET A 382 5.78 23.61 -12.07
N GLY A 383 6.79 24.37 -11.62
CA GLY A 383 6.75 25.13 -10.37
C GLY A 383 6.73 24.25 -9.12
N PHE A 384 7.10 22.97 -9.24
CA PHE A 384 7.24 22.07 -8.11
C PHE A 384 8.38 21.06 -8.33
N GLY A 385 8.84 20.47 -7.24
CA GLY A 385 9.78 19.35 -7.24
C GLY A 385 9.40 18.32 -6.19
N TYR A 386 10.24 17.32 -6.01
CA TYR A 386 10.16 16.44 -4.84
C TYR A 386 11.54 16.26 -4.20
N VAL A 387 11.53 15.95 -2.91
CA VAL A 387 12.70 15.50 -2.15
C VAL A 387 12.31 14.28 -1.32
N THR A 388 13.20 13.29 -1.28
CA THR A 388 13.05 12.14 -0.39
C THR A 388 14.18 12.15 0.63
N PHE A 389 13.82 12.19 1.91
CA PHE A 389 14.75 12.02 3.01
C PHE A 389 14.58 10.63 3.63
N ASP A 390 15.68 10.00 4.00
CA ASP A 390 15.68 8.87 4.93
C ASP A 390 15.99 9.41 6.31
N ILE A 391 15.00 9.31 7.20
CA ILE A 391 15.05 9.81 8.57
C ILE A 391 14.90 8.59 9.49
N PRO A 392 15.98 8.03 10.06
CA PRO A 392 15.86 6.80 10.84
C PRO A 392 15.01 6.99 12.11
N MET A 393 14.29 5.93 12.53
CA MET A 393 13.60 5.87 13.83
C MET A 393 14.56 5.50 14.98
N LEU A 394 15.86 5.67 14.75
CA LEU A 394 16.91 5.13 15.57
C LEU A 394 17.77 6.25 16.14
N ASN A 395 18.31 6.05 17.33
CA ASN A 395 19.35 6.91 17.89
C ASN A 395 20.73 6.62 17.24
N THR A 396 21.77 7.36 17.64
CA THR A 396 23.14 7.17 17.13
C THR A 396 23.77 5.80 17.44
N ASP A 397 23.24 5.08 18.44
CA ASP A 397 23.63 3.70 18.78
C ASP A 397 22.75 2.65 18.06
N GLY A 398 21.84 3.11 17.20
CA GLY A 398 20.86 2.28 16.50
C GLY A 398 19.68 1.83 17.36
N MET A 399 19.51 2.30 18.60
CA MET A 399 18.37 1.93 19.45
C MET A 399 17.08 2.62 19.01
N LEU A 400 15.95 1.95 19.22
CA LEU A 400 14.64 2.42 18.79
C LEU A 400 14.19 3.63 19.62
N LEU A 401 13.77 4.70 18.94
CA LEU A 401 13.16 5.88 19.55
C LEU A 401 11.62 5.79 19.46
N ASP A 402 10.93 6.38 20.43
CA ASP A 402 9.46 6.53 20.39
C ASP A 402 9.08 7.59 19.36
N SER A 403 8.37 7.20 18.30
CA SER A 403 7.99 8.10 17.20
C SER A 403 7.13 9.27 17.65
N ASN A 404 6.33 9.11 18.71
CA ASN A 404 5.49 10.19 19.27
C ASN A 404 6.30 11.35 19.88
N LYS A 405 7.59 11.11 20.13
CA LYS A 405 8.54 12.08 20.69
C LYS A 405 9.59 12.50 19.66
N LEU A 406 9.56 11.92 18.46
CA LEU A 406 10.48 12.20 17.38
C LEU A 406 9.83 13.18 16.40
N TYR A 407 10.63 14.14 15.97
CA TYR A 407 10.24 15.19 15.04
C TYR A 407 11.38 15.42 14.05
N TYR A 408 11.11 16.15 12.98
CA TYR A 408 12.14 16.61 12.07
C TYR A 408 11.81 17.97 11.46
N ASN A 409 12.85 18.62 10.98
CA ASN A 409 12.78 19.86 10.23
C ASN A 409 13.36 19.63 8.83
N VAL A 410 12.71 20.23 7.82
CA VAL A 410 13.24 20.33 6.46
C VAL A 410 13.91 21.70 6.29
N TYR A 411 14.97 21.76 5.51
CA TYR A 411 15.72 22.97 5.20
C TYR A 411 15.79 23.15 3.69
N ILE A 412 15.52 24.36 3.21
CA ILE A 412 15.64 24.76 1.81
C ILE A 412 16.59 25.95 1.76
N ASN A 413 17.66 25.87 0.97
CA ASN A 413 18.69 26.91 0.87
C ASN A 413 19.29 27.32 2.23
N GLY A 414 19.35 26.39 3.18
CA GLY A 414 19.86 26.60 4.55
C GLY A 414 18.84 27.18 5.54
N ASP A 415 17.66 27.58 5.08
CA ASP A 415 16.60 28.10 5.94
C ASP A 415 15.59 27.01 6.30
N LYS A 416 15.09 27.03 7.54
CA LYS A 416 14.08 26.06 7.99
C LYS A 416 12.78 26.26 7.19
N PHE A 417 12.34 25.22 6.50
CA PHE A 417 11.13 25.23 5.68
C PHE A 417 9.87 25.19 6.56
N THR A 418 8.84 25.91 6.16
CA THR A 418 7.55 25.99 6.86
C THR A 418 6.49 25.39 5.96
N LEU A 419 5.72 24.43 6.50
CA LEU A 419 4.58 23.84 5.82
C LEU A 419 3.36 24.71 6.11
N TYR A 420 2.62 25.08 5.07
CA TYR A 420 1.43 25.91 5.20
C TYR A 420 0.14 25.14 4.89
N PRO A 421 -0.97 25.41 5.60
CA PRO A 421 -2.27 24.76 5.35
C PRO A 421 -2.88 24.95 3.96
N ASP A 422 -2.49 26.00 3.24
CA ASP A 422 -2.97 26.26 1.88
C ASP A 422 -2.24 25.40 0.82
N GLU A 423 -1.04 24.91 1.14
CA GLU A 423 -0.27 23.95 0.34
C GLU A 423 -0.54 22.50 0.77
N TYR A 424 -0.56 22.23 2.07
CA TYR A 424 -0.69 20.87 2.63
C TYR A 424 -2.05 20.69 3.33
N HIS A 425 -3.00 20.03 2.66
CA HIS A 425 -4.43 20.13 2.95
C HIS A 425 -4.90 19.55 4.30
N MET A 426 -4.14 18.64 4.93
CA MET A 426 -4.47 18.10 6.26
C MET A 426 -3.88 18.93 7.40
N LEU A 427 -3.06 19.92 7.08
CA LEU A 427 -2.43 20.77 8.06
C LEU A 427 -3.42 21.83 8.55
N LYS A 428 -3.50 22.03 9.88
CA LYS A 428 -4.43 23.01 10.50
C LYS A 428 -3.78 24.37 10.77
N GLU A 429 -2.48 24.38 10.98
CA GLU A 429 -1.67 25.55 11.31
C GLU A 429 -0.29 25.39 10.70
N GLU A 430 0.40 26.50 10.43
CA GLU A 430 1.76 26.44 9.90
C GLU A 430 2.69 25.71 10.88
N ILE A 431 3.50 24.78 10.37
CA ILE A 431 4.46 24.03 11.19
C ILE A 431 5.84 24.03 10.54
N THR A 432 6.86 24.08 11.38
CA THR A 432 8.24 23.77 10.98
C THR A 432 8.74 22.47 11.61
N ASP A 433 8.22 22.16 12.80
CA ASP A 433 8.55 20.99 13.60
C ASP A 433 7.56 19.87 13.25
N ILE A 434 7.96 19.04 12.29
CA ILE A 434 7.08 18.03 11.69
C ILE A 434 7.13 16.77 12.57
N PRO A 435 6.00 16.28 13.12
CA PRO A 435 5.96 15.00 13.82
C PRO A 435 6.43 13.86 12.91
N TYR A 436 7.14 12.87 13.46
CA TYR A 436 7.76 11.81 12.66
C TYR A 436 6.77 11.01 11.79
N ASP A 437 5.56 10.80 12.30
CA ASP A 437 4.49 10.03 11.64
C ASP A 437 3.46 10.93 10.91
N PHE A 438 3.78 12.22 10.68
CA PHE A 438 2.87 13.13 9.99
C PHE A 438 2.86 12.89 8.48
N THR A 439 1.67 12.65 7.93
CA THR A 439 1.34 12.69 6.51
C THR A 439 0.15 13.61 6.30
N ASP A 440 0.07 14.23 5.13
CA ASP A 440 -1.08 15.02 4.70
C ASP A 440 -2.07 14.24 3.82
N ALA A 441 -1.92 12.91 3.76
CA ALA A 441 -2.89 12.03 3.11
C ALA A 441 -4.30 12.21 3.68
N HIS A 442 -5.30 12.26 2.80
CA HIS A 442 -6.70 12.43 3.18
C HIS A 442 -7.62 11.52 2.36
N GLY A 443 -8.58 10.88 3.02
CA GLY A 443 -9.60 10.08 2.34
C GLY A 443 -9.03 8.96 1.45
N GLY A 444 -7.84 8.45 1.80
CA GLY A 444 -7.06 7.47 1.05
C GLY A 444 -6.55 7.94 -0.32
N LEU A 445 -6.47 9.25 -0.52
CA LEU A 445 -5.60 9.86 -1.52
C LEU A 445 -4.20 10.06 -0.93
N ASN A 446 -3.18 9.81 -1.75
CA ASN A 446 -1.80 10.17 -1.40
C ASN A 446 -1.71 11.68 -1.17
N GLY A 447 -1.13 12.06 -0.03
CA GLY A 447 -0.80 13.45 0.25
C GLY A 447 0.49 13.89 -0.45
N ASP A 448 0.80 15.18 -0.36
CA ASP A 448 2.07 15.73 -0.83
C ASP A 448 3.26 15.37 0.07
N ILE A 449 2.99 14.71 1.21
CA ILE A 449 3.96 14.13 2.15
C ILE A 449 3.64 12.66 2.34
N THR A 450 4.47 11.78 1.77
CA THR A 450 4.34 10.32 1.90
C THR A 450 5.38 9.75 2.85
N ILE A 451 5.00 8.70 3.56
CA ILE A 451 5.85 7.96 4.49
C ILE A 451 5.96 6.51 4.01
N GLU A 452 7.19 6.04 3.83
CA GLU A 452 7.51 4.66 3.47
C GLU A 452 8.66 4.17 4.33
N GLY A 453 8.36 3.43 5.40
CA GLY A 453 9.37 3.10 6.40
C GLY A 453 10.04 4.36 6.97
N SER A 454 11.36 4.50 6.82
CA SER A 454 12.11 5.70 7.24
C SER A 454 12.12 6.82 6.19
N LEU A 455 11.59 6.56 5.00
CA LEU A 455 11.56 7.53 3.91
C LEU A 455 10.41 8.52 4.08
N ARG A 456 10.70 9.78 3.78
CA ARG A 456 9.76 10.89 3.74
C ARG A 456 9.93 11.59 2.41
N THR A 457 8.93 11.47 1.56
CA THR A 457 8.91 12.15 0.27
C THR A 457 7.99 13.35 0.36
N PHE A 458 8.52 14.52 -0.01
CA PHE A 458 7.81 15.79 -0.05
C PHE A 458 7.65 16.24 -1.48
N ILE A 459 6.46 16.66 -1.88
CA ILE A 459 6.28 17.59 -2.99
C ILE A 459 6.57 19.00 -2.48
N LEU A 460 7.48 19.70 -3.17
CA LEU A 460 7.94 21.04 -2.84
C LEU A 460 7.42 22.03 -3.87
N PHE A 461 6.64 23.03 -3.43
CA PHE A 461 6.05 24.07 -4.29
C PHE A 461 6.87 25.37 -4.32
N SER A 462 8.18 25.28 -4.08
CA SER A 462 9.09 26.43 -4.00
C SER A 462 10.01 26.53 -5.24
N GLU A 463 10.21 27.76 -5.72
CA GLU A 463 11.18 28.05 -6.80
C GLU A 463 12.58 28.35 -6.25
N GLY A 464 13.60 28.18 -7.08
CA GLY A 464 14.98 28.58 -6.74
C GLY A 464 15.64 27.73 -5.65
N ILE A 465 15.31 26.43 -5.60
CA ILE A 465 15.91 25.48 -4.67
C ILE A 465 17.33 25.14 -5.14
N GLU A 466 18.33 25.59 -4.39
CA GLU A 466 19.77 25.35 -4.59
C GLU A 466 20.30 24.25 -3.67
N SER A 467 19.73 24.12 -2.47
CA SER A 467 20.04 23.05 -1.52
C SER A 467 18.81 22.57 -0.76
N VAL A 468 18.84 21.30 -0.35
CA VAL A 468 17.85 20.68 0.53
C VAL A 468 18.54 20.02 1.72
N GLY A 469 17.88 19.98 2.87
CA GLY A 469 18.42 19.36 4.07
C GLY A 469 17.36 18.92 5.07
N ALA A 470 17.79 18.10 6.02
CA ALA A 470 16.95 17.61 7.10
C ALA A 470 17.73 17.47 8.42
N GLN A 471 17.01 17.68 9.53
CA GLN A 471 17.49 17.41 10.88
C GLN A 471 16.35 16.81 11.70
N SER A 472 16.59 15.64 12.30
CA SER A 472 15.65 15.04 13.25
C SER A 472 15.99 15.46 14.67
N PHE A 473 14.99 15.48 15.53
CA PHE A 473 15.17 15.77 16.95
C PHE A 473 14.15 15.03 17.81
N TYR A 474 14.57 14.68 19.02
CA TYR A 474 13.76 13.93 19.98
C TYR A 474 13.50 14.76 21.24
N VAL A 475 12.25 14.75 21.70
CA VAL A 475 11.80 15.51 22.87
C VAL A 475 11.55 14.58 24.05
N ASP A 476 12.38 14.70 25.09
CA ASP A 476 12.21 13.97 26.36
C ASP A 476 12.00 14.96 27.51
N GLY A 477 10.73 15.25 27.81
CA GLY A 477 10.36 16.29 28.76
C GLY A 477 10.88 17.66 28.29
N ASP A 478 11.74 18.29 29.10
CA ASP A 478 12.33 19.60 28.78
C ASP A 478 13.60 19.51 27.92
N LYS A 479 14.09 18.29 27.63
CA LYS A 479 15.32 18.09 26.85
C LYS A 479 14.98 17.82 25.40
N VAL A 480 15.76 18.45 24.51
CA VAL A 480 15.70 18.20 23.08
C VAL A 480 17.07 17.71 22.61
N TYR A 481 17.06 16.57 21.92
CA TYR A 481 18.24 15.93 21.37
C TYR A 481 18.20 16.06 19.86
N TYR A 482 19.19 16.70 19.26
CA TYR A 482 19.22 16.94 17.83
C TYR A 482 20.20 16.01 17.13
N SER A 483 19.79 15.48 15.98
CA SER A 483 20.72 14.86 15.05
C SER A 483 21.69 15.90 14.48
N LYS A 484 22.69 15.42 13.76
CA LYS A 484 23.42 16.27 12.82
C LYS A 484 22.45 16.75 11.72
N LEU A 485 22.52 18.05 11.38
CA LEU A 485 21.90 18.59 10.17
C LEU A 485 22.65 18.05 8.94
N VAL A 486 21.90 17.52 7.97
CA VAL A 486 22.41 17.11 6.67
C VAL A 486 21.84 18.02 5.60
N GLU A 487 22.69 18.51 4.71
CA GLU A 487 22.34 19.40 3.60
C GLU A 487 23.10 18.94 2.34
N GLU A 488 22.41 18.94 1.21
CA GLU A 488 22.98 18.61 -0.10
C GLU A 488 22.61 19.67 -1.14
N ASN A 489 23.56 19.95 -2.04
CA ASN A 489 23.35 20.90 -3.13
C ASN A 489 22.71 20.21 -4.32
N VAL A 490 21.65 20.81 -4.85
CA VAL A 490 20.88 20.31 -6.00
C VAL A 490 21.72 20.22 -7.28
N SER A 491 22.71 21.11 -7.45
CA SER A 491 23.57 21.13 -8.65
C SER A 491 24.64 20.02 -8.70
N GLY A 492 24.69 19.15 -7.68
CA GLY A 492 25.85 18.32 -7.34
C GLY A 492 25.56 16.83 -7.17
N GLY A 493 24.76 16.23 -8.05
CA GLY A 493 24.75 14.78 -8.25
C GLY A 493 23.99 13.97 -7.19
N ILE A 494 22.72 13.72 -7.47
CA ILE A 494 22.00 12.55 -7.01
C ILE A 494 21.29 12.01 -8.25
N ASN A 495 21.71 10.84 -8.74
CA ASN A 495 21.32 10.14 -9.98
C ASN A 495 20.31 10.84 -10.90
N ASP A 496 20.84 11.69 -11.77
CA ASP A 496 20.09 12.41 -12.78
C ASP A 496 20.09 11.58 -14.08
N VAL A 497 18.98 10.87 -14.37
CA VAL A 497 18.60 10.70 -15.77
C VAL A 497 18.11 12.07 -16.22
N LYS A 498 19.06 12.91 -16.65
CA LYS A 498 18.76 14.17 -17.31
C LYS A 498 17.96 13.87 -18.57
N GLN A 499 16.65 14.04 -18.51
CA GLN A 499 15.87 14.31 -19.70
C GLN A 499 15.62 15.81 -19.80
N ASP A 500 16.63 16.54 -20.28
CA ASP A 500 16.46 17.90 -20.80
C ASP A 500 15.51 17.83 -22.00
N THR A 501 14.20 17.98 -21.77
CA THR A 501 13.24 18.14 -22.86
C THR A 501 13.03 19.63 -23.12
N THR A 502 13.79 20.16 -24.08
CA THR A 502 13.69 21.56 -24.51
C THR A 502 12.27 21.87 -25.00
N ILE A 503 11.68 22.95 -24.48
CA ILE A 503 10.39 23.49 -24.95
C ILE A 503 10.54 24.01 -26.38
N VAL A 504 9.70 23.53 -27.30
CA VAL A 504 9.69 23.98 -28.71
C VAL A 504 8.49 24.83 -29.07
N GLU A 505 7.40 24.78 -28.30
CA GLU A 505 6.23 25.64 -28.52
C GLU A 505 5.49 25.93 -27.22
N GLU A 506 5.11 27.20 -27.01
CA GLU A 506 4.16 27.60 -25.98
C GLU A 506 2.91 28.24 -26.62
N THR A 507 1.73 27.91 -26.09
CA THR A 507 0.44 28.41 -26.56
C THR A 507 -0.47 28.69 -25.37
N TYR A 508 -1.09 29.87 -25.31
CA TYR A 508 -2.10 30.17 -24.30
C TYR A 508 -3.50 30.00 -24.90
N ILE A 509 -4.44 29.50 -24.11
CA ILE A 509 -5.82 29.25 -24.51
C ILE A 509 -6.72 29.85 -23.43
N ASP A 510 -7.71 30.66 -23.82
CA ASP A 510 -8.69 31.15 -22.85
C ASP A 510 -9.73 30.08 -22.50
N LEU A 511 -10.56 30.33 -21.48
CA LEU A 511 -11.60 29.39 -21.04
C LEU A 511 -12.69 29.11 -22.10
N ALA A 512 -12.73 29.88 -23.18
CA ALA A 512 -13.60 29.64 -24.33
C ALA A 512 -12.91 28.80 -25.44
N GLY A 513 -11.69 28.31 -25.20
CA GLY A 513 -10.93 27.45 -26.12
C GLY A 513 -10.20 28.22 -27.23
N ARG A 514 -10.08 29.55 -27.16
CA ARG A 514 -9.41 30.36 -28.19
C ARG A 514 -7.92 30.52 -27.89
N ARG A 515 -7.06 30.35 -28.90
CA ARG A 515 -5.62 30.63 -28.78
C ARG A 515 -5.38 32.13 -28.56
N VAL A 516 -4.60 32.45 -27.55
CA VAL A 516 -4.20 33.79 -27.13
C VAL A 516 -2.69 33.94 -27.30
N ILE A 517 -2.26 34.98 -28.00
CA ILE A 517 -0.85 35.23 -28.31
C ILE A 517 -0.16 35.99 -27.16
N THR A 518 -0.91 36.83 -26.44
CA THR A 518 -0.43 37.59 -25.29
C THR A 518 -1.52 37.60 -24.23
N PRO A 519 -1.40 36.81 -23.16
CA PRO A 519 -2.35 36.82 -22.05
C PRO A 519 -2.42 38.19 -21.39
N GLU A 520 -3.63 38.66 -21.10
CA GLU A 520 -3.88 39.83 -20.23
C GLU A 520 -4.30 39.32 -18.84
N LYS A 521 -4.79 40.18 -17.94
CA LYS A 521 -5.22 39.72 -16.60
C LYS A 521 -6.34 38.70 -16.68
N GLY A 522 -6.15 37.54 -16.06
CA GLY A 522 -7.16 36.47 -16.01
C GLY A 522 -6.59 35.06 -16.05
N VAL A 523 -7.50 34.08 -16.14
CA VAL A 523 -7.18 32.64 -16.14
C VAL A 523 -7.07 32.13 -17.57
N TYR A 524 -5.97 31.41 -17.86
CA TYR A 524 -5.70 30.78 -19.15
C TYR A 524 -5.19 29.35 -18.97
N ILE A 525 -5.21 28.57 -20.04
CA ILE A 525 -4.53 27.28 -20.15
C ILE A 525 -3.27 27.50 -20.98
N LYS A 526 -2.09 27.35 -20.38
CA LYS A 526 -0.80 27.32 -21.07
C LYS A 526 -0.55 25.89 -21.54
N ARG A 527 -0.46 25.70 -22.86
CA ARG A 527 -0.07 24.46 -23.52
C ARG A 527 1.38 24.55 -23.98
N VAL A 528 2.21 23.62 -23.54
CA VAL A 528 3.64 23.54 -23.84
C VAL A 528 3.90 22.26 -24.63
N LYS A 529 4.57 22.39 -25.77
CA LYS A 529 5.04 21.26 -26.57
C LYS A 529 6.55 21.14 -26.42
N MET A 530 7.01 19.95 -26.11
CA MET A 530 8.42 19.62 -25.94
C MET A 530 9.02 19.08 -27.24
N ALA A 531 10.36 19.08 -27.34
CA ALA A 531 11.09 18.61 -28.52
C ALA A 531 10.87 17.13 -28.83
N ASP A 532 10.58 16.31 -27.81
CA ASP A 532 10.24 14.89 -27.94
C ASP A 532 8.80 14.65 -28.47
N GLY A 533 8.03 15.73 -28.68
CA GLY A 533 6.67 15.68 -29.18
C GLY A 533 5.60 15.58 -28.08
N SER A 534 6.00 15.44 -26.81
CA SER A 534 5.07 15.48 -25.68
C SER A 534 4.43 16.86 -25.54
N VAL A 535 3.20 16.89 -25.03
CA VAL A 535 2.43 18.13 -24.87
C VAL A 535 1.76 18.15 -23.50
N LYS A 536 2.03 19.22 -22.73
CA LYS A 536 1.41 19.46 -21.43
C LYS A 536 0.51 20.69 -21.48
N SER A 537 -0.58 20.69 -20.71
CA SER A 537 -1.44 21.87 -20.51
C SER A 537 -1.59 22.16 -19.03
N VAL A 538 -1.40 23.42 -18.62
CA VAL A 538 -1.50 23.85 -17.22
C VAL A 538 -2.34 25.12 -17.11
N LYS A 539 -3.14 25.23 -16.05
CA LYS A 539 -3.87 26.47 -15.75
C LYS A 539 -2.89 27.50 -15.22
N VAL A 540 -2.93 28.71 -15.77
CA VAL A 540 -2.09 29.84 -15.37
C VAL A 540 -2.95 31.08 -15.18
N THR A 541 -2.53 31.97 -14.28
CA THR A 541 -3.21 33.23 -14.02
C THR A 541 -2.21 34.37 -14.20
N PHE A 542 -2.59 35.39 -14.98
CA PHE A 542 -1.78 36.58 -15.27
C PHE A 542 -2.37 37.85 -14.67
#